data_AF-A0A7S1E3U0-F1
#
_entry.id   AF-A0A7S1E3U0-F1
#
_cell.length_a   1.000
_cell.length_b   1.000
_cell.length_c   1.000
_cell.angle_alpha   90.00
_cell.angle_beta   90.00
_cell.angle_gamma   90.00
#
_symmetry.space_group_name_H-M   'P 1'
#
loop_
_entity.id
_entity.type
_entity.pdbx_description
1 polymer ?
#
loop_
_entity_poly.entity_id
_entity_poly.type
_entity_poly.pdbx_seq_one_letter_code
_entity_poly.pdbx_strand_id
1 'polypeptide(L)'
;RSVRSLLLGAHGVGAAAVFEGGFGREHAFAVLSTVVDALAHVPEGPGLDPLPCRLLTLLSICVSAAGAALRHPPGVYQGLVRVRLMSVVAVNANTEDPERLAASLSLARRVFAVLRGEAAGSVEVLMARIALVIGEGRRSSAALKEVVLEALGEMCVVPGVLQELYVNFDCNLQSPNLFQKIVLFLSKSALPISPPLSSHNVRALEALLRALQTLSCDGLPPLDAAASPVGARPGGGASRSLELSAQKLTKRRLETAADHFNRSPGKGTSFLQSVGLASDPVTAGELAWFLREAEGLDKTV
;
A
#
# COMPACT_ATOMS: atom_id res chain seq x y z
N ARG A 1 22.28 -9.34 -31.81
CA ARG A 1 22.47 -10.34 -30.73
C ARG A 1 21.91 -9.73 -29.45
N SER A 2 20.87 -10.32 -28.85
CA SER A 2 20.13 -9.73 -27.72
C SER A 2 20.90 -9.89 -26.40
N VAL A 3 20.80 -8.88 -25.52
CA VAL A 3 21.40 -8.80 -24.17
C VAL A 3 21.16 -10.06 -23.32
N ARG A 4 20.08 -10.80 -23.61
CA ARG A 4 19.73 -12.05 -22.94
C ARG A 4 20.73 -13.20 -23.18
N SER A 5 21.49 -13.19 -24.27
CA SER A 5 22.44 -14.27 -24.58
C SER A 5 23.80 -14.14 -23.89
N LEU A 6 24.08 -13.01 -23.24
CA LEU A 6 25.31 -12.81 -22.45
C LEU A 6 25.18 -13.23 -20.98
N LEU A 7 23.95 -13.50 -20.49
CA LEU A 7 23.68 -13.77 -19.07
C LEU A 7 23.55 -15.25 -18.71
N LEU A 8 23.56 -16.17 -19.67
CA LEU A 8 23.33 -17.61 -19.43
C LEU A 8 24.53 -18.51 -19.70
N GLY A 9 25.72 -17.94 -19.90
CA GLY A 9 26.93 -18.68 -20.19
C GLY A 9 27.91 -18.76 -19.01
N ALA A 10 27.54 -19.45 -17.92
CA ALA A 10 28.49 -20.15 -17.02
C ALA A 10 27.72 -20.87 -15.91
N HIS A 11 27.71 -22.20 -15.96
CA HIS A 11 27.25 -23.06 -14.88
C HIS A 11 28.22 -23.06 -13.70
N GLY A 12 27.66 -23.17 -12.49
CA GLY A 12 28.19 -24.07 -11.47
C GLY A 12 29.01 -23.45 -10.34
N VAL A 13 28.41 -23.47 -9.14
CA VAL A 13 29.04 -23.40 -7.80
C VAL A 13 29.47 -22.00 -7.35
N GLY A 14 28.71 -21.42 -6.41
CA GLY A 14 29.13 -20.23 -5.63
C GLY A 14 28.37 -18.91 -5.88
N ALA A 15 27.09 -18.93 -6.23
CA ALA A 15 26.34 -17.73 -6.64
C ALA A 15 25.75 -16.86 -5.49
N ALA A 16 26.37 -16.83 -4.31
CA ALA A 16 25.83 -16.08 -3.16
C ALA A 16 26.66 -14.86 -2.71
N ALA A 17 27.84 -14.59 -3.29
CA ALA A 17 28.75 -13.58 -2.71
C ALA A 17 29.43 -12.60 -3.69
N VAL A 18 29.04 -12.53 -4.97
CA VAL A 18 29.79 -11.72 -5.97
C VAL A 18 29.04 -10.48 -6.49
N PHE A 19 27.80 -10.21 -6.03
CA PHE A 19 27.01 -9.05 -6.49
C PHE A 19 26.72 -7.99 -5.40
N GLU A 20 27.56 -7.88 -4.37
CA GLU A 20 27.37 -6.82 -3.36
C GLU A 20 27.70 -5.41 -3.87
N GLY A 21 28.41 -5.25 -5.00
CA GLY A 21 28.79 -3.94 -5.56
C GLY A 21 28.50 -3.76 -7.06
N GLY A 22 27.26 -3.99 -7.50
CA GLY A 22 26.91 -3.94 -8.93
C GLY A 22 27.22 -2.61 -9.63
N PHE A 23 27.73 -2.70 -10.87
CA PHE A 23 28.03 -1.57 -11.77
C PHE A 23 26.85 -0.59 -11.89
N GLY A 24 27.08 0.70 -11.66
CA GLY A 24 26.09 1.77 -11.89
C GLY A 24 25.16 2.12 -10.72
N ARG A 25 25.29 1.52 -9.53
CA ARG A 25 24.42 1.85 -8.37
C ARG A 25 24.50 3.33 -7.97
N GLU A 26 25.70 3.89 -7.80
CA GLU A 26 25.85 5.31 -7.45
C GLU A 26 25.28 6.23 -8.53
N HIS A 27 25.44 5.86 -9.81
CA HIS A 27 24.87 6.59 -10.93
C HIS A 27 23.33 6.51 -10.93
N ALA A 28 22.76 5.36 -10.59
CA ALA A 28 21.32 5.22 -10.42
C ALA A 28 20.79 6.11 -9.29
N PHE A 29 21.50 6.21 -8.15
CA PHE A 29 21.13 7.11 -7.06
C PHE A 29 21.26 8.60 -7.42
N ALA A 30 22.30 8.98 -8.15
CA ALA A 30 22.46 10.35 -8.65
C ALA A 30 21.33 10.72 -9.62
N VAL A 31 20.96 9.81 -10.54
CA VAL A 31 19.82 9.99 -11.45
C VAL A 31 18.51 10.05 -10.66
N LEU A 32 18.29 9.16 -9.69
CA LEU A 32 17.12 9.19 -8.82
C LEU A 32 16.97 10.55 -8.13
N SER A 33 18.04 11.04 -7.49
CA SER A 33 18.02 12.35 -6.82
C SER A 33 17.70 13.45 -7.82
N THR A 34 18.38 13.48 -8.96
CA THR A 34 18.18 14.50 -10.01
C THR A 34 16.74 14.53 -10.52
N VAL A 35 16.14 13.36 -10.76
CA VAL A 35 14.75 13.27 -11.25
C VAL A 35 13.75 13.67 -10.17
N VAL A 36 14.00 13.30 -8.90
CA VAL A 36 13.19 13.73 -7.75
C VAL A 36 13.29 15.24 -7.55
N ASP A 37 14.50 15.81 -7.66
CA ASP A 37 14.75 17.25 -7.65
C ASP A 37 14.01 17.95 -8.78
N ALA A 38 14.11 17.44 -10.01
CA ALA A 38 13.42 17.98 -11.15
C ALA A 38 11.90 17.99 -10.93
N LEU A 39 11.30 16.86 -10.53
CA LEU A 39 9.86 16.73 -10.27
C LEU A 39 9.34 17.67 -9.17
N ALA A 40 10.18 18.03 -8.20
CA ALA A 40 9.81 19.00 -7.17
C ALA A 40 9.75 20.46 -7.67
N HIS A 41 10.43 20.76 -8.79
CA HIS A 41 10.58 22.11 -9.33
C HIS A 41 10.03 22.27 -10.75
N VAL A 42 9.43 21.24 -11.36
CA VAL A 42 8.83 21.37 -12.70
C VAL A 42 7.68 22.37 -12.62
N PRO A 43 7.71 23.48 -13.36
CA PRO A 43 6.60 24.42 -13.39
C PRO A 43 5.39 23.78 -14.04
N GLU A 44 4.19 24.11 -13.58
CA GLU A 44 2.96 23.67 -14.23
C GLU A 44 2.65 24.57 -15.43
N GLY A 45 2.44 23.99 -16.61
CA GLY A 45 2.09 24.76 -17.81
C GLY A 45 1.90 23.92 -19.07
N PRO A 46 1.10 24.43 -20.05
CA PRO A 46 0.62 23.67 -21.21
C PRO A 46 1.71 23.30 -22.24
N GLY A 47 2.93 23.81 -22.10
CA GLY A 47 4.06 23.49 -22.99
C GLY A 47 5.01 22.42 -22.45
N LEU A 48 4.76 21.93 -21.24
CA LEU A 48 5.62 20.95 -20.57
C LEU A 48 5.04 19.54 -20.62
N ASP A 49 3.85 19.34 -21.18
CA ASP A 49 3.30 18.00 -21.35
C ASP A 49 4.09 17.23 -22.43
N PRO A 50 4.48 15.96 -22.19
CA PRO A 50 4.19 15.11 -21.03
C PRO A 50 5.42 14.94 -20.10
N LEU A 51 6.23 15.98 -19.89
CA LEU A 51 7.48 15.94 -19.11
C LEU A 51 7.28 15.41 -17.68
N PRO A 52 6.31 15.88 -16.86
CA PRO A 52 6.08 15.30 -15.54
C PRO A 52 5.82 13.78 -15.60
N CYS A 53 4.98 13.33 -16.53
CA CYS A 53 4.65 11.92 -16.73
C CYS A 53 5.88 11.09 -17.16
N ARG A 54 6.71 11.65 -18.06
CA ARG A 54 7.97 11.02 -18.50
C ARG A 54 8.98 10.93 -17.36
N LEU A 55 9.12 11.96 -16.54
CA LEU A 55 9.99 11.97 -15.37
C LEU A 55 9.53 10.98 -14.30
N LEU A 56 8.22 10.89 -14.03
CA LEU A 56 7.65 9.87 -13.14
C LEU A 56 7.93 8.45 -13.67
N THR A 57 7.80 8.23 -14.97
CA THR A 57 8.10 6.93 -15.61
C THR A 57 9.59 6.60 -15.50
N LEU A 58 10.47 7.56 -15.76
CA LEU A 58 11.92 7.41 -15.59
C LEU A 58 12.26 7.06 -14.13
N LEU A 59 11.66 7.77 -13.19
CA LEU A 59 11.83 7.52 -11.76
C LEU A 59 11.39 6.09 -11.38
N SER A 60 10.27 5.63 -11.93
CA SER A 60 9.72 4.27 -11.80
C SER A 60 10.74 3.20 -12.24
N ILE A 61 11.42 3.44 -13.37
CA ILE A 61 12.47 2.56 -13.90
C ILE A 61 13.70 2.59 -13.00
N CYS A 62 14.15 3.77 -12.58
CA CYS A 62 15.31 3.92 -11.70
C CYS A 62 15.09 3.26 -10.33
N VAL A 63 13.88 3.35 -9.76
CA VAL A 63 13.53 2.65 -8.51
C VAL A 63 13.62 1.13 -8.71
N SER A 64 13.15 0.62 -9.84
CA SER A 64 13.25 -0.81 -10.17
C SER A 64 14.70 -1.25 -10.32
N ALA A 65 15.53 -0.43 -10.97
CA ALA A 65 16.94 -0.72 -11.21
C ALA A 65 17.77 -0.67 -9.91
N ALA A 66 17.46 0.27 -9.02
CA ALA A 66 18.12 0.36 -7.72
C ALA A 66 17.75 -0.81 -6.80
N GLY A 67 16.50 -1.29 -6.87
CA GLY A 67 16.05 -2.50 -6.18
C GLY A 67 16.34 -2.44 -4.67
N ALA A 68 16.80 -3.56 -4.10
CA ALA A 68 17.05 -3.67 -2.66
C ALA A 68 18.09 -2.65 -2.11
N ALA A 69 18.94 -2.06 -2.96
CA ALA A 69 19.88 -1.03 -2.53
C ALA A 69 19.16 0.22 -2.00
N LEU A 70 17.90 0.46 -2.38
CA LEU A 70 17.10 1.57 -1.83
C LEU A 70 16.72 1.38 -0.36
N ARG A 71 16.77 0.16 0.18
CA ARG A 71 16.51 -0.09 1.61
C ARG A 71 17.63 0.44 2.49
N HIS A 72 18.86 0.33 1.98
CA HIS A 72 20.07 0.83 2.63
C HIS A 72 20.85 1.71 1.65
N PRO A 73 20.38 2.95 1.39
CA PRO A 73 21.04 3.81 0.42
C PRO A 73 22.47 4.13 0.88
N PRO A 74 23.47 4.14 -0.02
CA PRO A 74 24.85 4.41 0.34
C PRO A 74 25.06 5.89 0.72
N GLY A 75 25.93 6.13 1.71
CA GLY A 75 26.52 7.44 2.01
C GLY A 75 25.50 8.58 2.15
N VAL A 76 25.66 9.62 1.33
CA VAL A 76 24.86 10.86 1.38
C VAL A 76 23.36 10.67 1.08
N TYR A 77 22.94 9.51 0.56
CA TYR A 77 21.55 9.25 0.15
C TYR A 77 20.69 8.57 1.23
N GLN A 78 21.29 8.21 2.37
CA GLN A 78 20.73 7.28 3.38
C GLN A 78 19.42 7.77 4.05
N GLY A 79 19.20 9.09 4.14
CA GLY A 79 18.00 9.65 4.77
C GLY A 79 17.01 10.35 3.82
N LEU A 80 17.49 10.85 2.66
CA LEU A 80 16.75 11.85 1.91
C LEU A 80 15.94 11.26 0.73
N VAL A 81 16.47 10.23 0.07
CA VAL A 81 15.87 9.70 -1.16
C VAL A 81 14.49 9.11 -0.90
N ARG A 82 14.30 8.35 0.19
CA ARG A 82 13.01 7.72 0.50
C ARG A 82 11.91 8.71 0.85
N VAL A 83 12.21 9.67 1.72
CA VAL A 83 11.24 10.71 2.11
C VAL A 83 10.81 11.52 0.90
N ARG A 84 11.77 11.88 0.04
CA ARG A 84 11.46 12.66 -1.16
C ARG A 84 10.73 11.85 -2.23
N LEU A 85 11.05 10.56 -2.40
CA LEU A 85 10.29 9.65 -3.28
C LEU A 85 8.81 9.59 -2.86
N MET A 86 8.55 9.44 -1.56
CA MET A 86 7.19 9.40 -1.01
C MET A 86 6.46 10.72 -1.23
N SER A 87 7.15 11.85 -1.03
CA SER A 87 6.63 13.18 -1.30
C SER A 87 6.28 13.37 -2.79
N VAL A 88 7.17 12.96 -3.70
CA VAL A 88 6.91 13.03 -5.15
C VAL A 88 5.67 12.22 -5.53
N VAL A 89 5.54 10.99 -5.00
CA VAL A 89 4.34 10.17 -5.22
C VAL A 89 3.08 10.89 -4.72
N ALA A 90 3.10 11.43 -3.49
CA ALA A 90 1.95 12.08 -2.89
C ALA A 90 1.49 13.31 -3.67
N VAL A 91 2.43 14.18 -4.04
CA VAL A 91 2.13 15.42 -4.78
C VAL A 91 1.58 15.10 -6.17
N ASN A 92 2.22 14.18 -6.91
CA ASN A 92 1.84 13.90 -8.29
C ASN A 92 0.59 13.01 -8.42
N ALA A 93 0.29 12.19 -7.40
CA ALA A 93 -0.96 11.43 -7.36
C ALA A 93 -2.19 12.34 -7.17
N ASN A 94 -2.02 13.54 -6.63
CA ASN A 94 -3.09 14.52 -6.48
C ASN A 94 -3.30 15.34 -7.76
N THR A 95 -3.78 14.67 -8.80
CA THR A 95 -3.99 15.26 -10.13
C THR A 95 -5.28 14.74 -10.76
N GLU A 96 -5.93 15.59 -11.55
CA GLU A 96 -7.10 15.24 -12.37
C GLU A 96 -6.71 14.73 -13.77
N ASP A 97 -5.42 14.74 -14.12
CA ASP A 97 -4.89 14.16 -15.34
C ASP A 97 -4.72 12.63 -15.19
N PRO A 98 -5.45 11.81 -15.98
CA PRO A 98 -5.35 10.35 -15.92
C PRO A 98 -3.94 9.81 -16.21
N GLU A 99 -3.17 10.45 -17.10
CA GLU A 99 -1.83 9.98 -17.45
C GLU A 99 -0.85 10.20 -16.29
N ARG A 100 -0.84 11.40 -15.70
CA ARG A 100 -0.04 11.71 -14.52
C ARG A 100 -0.44 10.85 -13.32
N LEU A 101 -1.75 10.60 -13.14
CA LEU A 101 -2.21 9.67 -12.11
C LEU A 101 -1.67 8.25 -12.36
N ALA A 102 -1.80 7.71 -13.56
CA ALA A 102 -1.32 6.38 -13.91
C ALA A 102 0.18 6.22 -13.68
N ALA A 103 0.99 7.21 -14.08
CA ALA A 103 2.43 7.23 -13.85
C ALA A 103 2.78 7.28 -12.35
N SER A 104 2.02 8.06 -11.56
CA SER A 104 2.21 8.19 -10.12
C SER A 104 1.86 6.91 -9.36
N LEU A 105 0.72 6.27 -9.68
CA LEU A 105 0.31 5.00 -9.07
C LEU A 105 1.29 3.88 -9.44
N SER A 106 1.80 3.88 -10.68
CA SER A 106 2.84 2.94 -11.12
C SER A 106 4.14 3.12 -10.34
N LEU A 107 4.58 4.35 -10.12
CA LEU A 107 5.74 4.65 -9.27
C LEU A 107 5.51 4.18 -7.83
N ALA A 108 4.36 4.52 -7.24
CA ALA A 108 3.99 4.12 -5.87
C ALA A 108 4.06 2.60 -5.68
N ARG A 109 3.48 1.85 -6.62
CA ARG A 109 3.51 0.38 -6.62
C ARG A 109 4.93 -0.17 -6.65
N ARG A 110 5.83 0.41 -7.46
CA ARG A 110 7.23 -0.02 -7.54
C ARG A 110 8.02 0.32 -6.29
N VAL A 111 7.82 1.53 -5.75
CA VAL A 111 8.42 1.96 -4.48
C VAL A 111 8.01 0.98 -3.38
N PHE A 112 6.72 0.63 -3.31
CA PHE A 112 6.24 -0.37 -2.37
C PHE A 112 6.83 -1.76 -2.63
N ALA A 113 6.89 -2.22 -3.88
CA ALA A 113 7.48 -3.52 -4.20
C ALA A 113 8.96 -3.64 -3.78
N VAL A 114 9.71 -2.54 -3.86
CA VAL A 114 11.13 -2.48 -3.49
C VAL A 114 11.34 -2.32 -1.98
N LEU A 115 10.65 -1.38 -1.35
CA LEU A 115 10.85 -1.00 0.05
C LEU A 115 9.97 -1.78 1.03
N ARG A 116 8.85 -2.36 0.59
CA ARG A 116 7.94 -3.20 1.40
C ARG A 116 7.45 -2.46 2.65
N GLY A 117 7.51 -3.08 3.84
CA GLY A 117 7.07 -2.49 5.12
C GLY A 117 7.69 -1.11 5.44
N GLU A 118 8.85 -0.80 4.85
CA GLU A 118 9.51 0.50 4.98
C GLU A 118 8.89 1.63 4.13
N ALA A 119 7.91 1.29 3.29
CA ALA A 119 7.12 2.20 2.45
C ALA A 119 5.65 2.30 2.88
N ALA A 120 5.33 1.99 4.16
CA ALA A 120 3.97 2.07 4.68
C ALA A 120 3.27 3.40 4.35
N GLY A 121 3.96 4.54 4.51
CA GLY A 121 3.40 5.85 4.15
C GLY A 121 3.10 6.03 2.66
N SER A 122 3.88 5.41 1.76
CA SER A 122 3.59 5.42 0.31
C SER A 122 2.34 4.62 -0.03
N VAL A 123 2.13 3.49 0.65
CA VAL A 123 0.91 2.69 0.51
C VAL A 123 -0.28 3.46 1.02
N GLU A 124 -0.15 4.13 2.16
CA GLU A 124 -1.24 4.93 2.72
C GLU A 124 -1.63 6.08 1.80
N VAL A 125 -0.66 6.80 1.22
CA VAL A 125 -0.90 7.84 0.20
C VAL A 125 -1.58 7.26 -1.04
N LEU A 126 -1.09 6.13 -1.54
CA LEU A 126 -1.67 5.42 -2.68
C LEU A 126 -3.13 5.05 -2.38
N MET A 127 -3.38 4.49 -1.20
CA MET A 127 -4.71 4.08 -0.77
C MET A 127 -5.64 5.25 -0.50
N ALA A 128 -5.12 6.37 0.03
CA ALA A 128 -5.88 7.59 0.22
C ALA A 128 -6.35 8.16 -1.12
N ARG A 129 -5.47 8.24 -2.14
CA ARG A 129 -5.88 8.71 -3.46
C ARG A 129 -6.86 7.75 -4.13
N ILE A 130 -6.61 6.44 -4.06
CA ILE A 130 -7.52 5.41 -4.56
C ILE A 130 -8.89 5.54 -3.88
N ALA A 131 -8.93 5.62 -2.55
CA ALA A 131 -10.17 5.77 -1.78
C ALA A 131 -10.90 7.07 -2.08
N LEU A 132 -10.20 8.17 -2.34
CA LEU A 132 -10.78 9.46 -2.70
C LEU A 132 -11.42 9.40 -4.09
N VAL A 133 -10.69 8.94 -5.11
CA VAL A 133 -11.23 8.79 -6.49
C VAL A 133 -12.43 7.85 -6.50
N ILE A 134 -12.43 6.80 -5.68
CA ILE A 134 -13.53 5.86 -5.53
C ILE A 134 -14.70 6.46 -4.74
N GLY A 135 -14.41 7.11 -3.61
CA GLY A 135 -15.38 7.63 -2.64
C GLY A 135 -16.14 8.86 -3.15
N GLU A 136 -15.53 9.65 -4.04
CA GLU A 136 -16.18 10.76 -4.74
C GLU A 136 -17.26 10.31 -5.73
N GLY A 137 -17.44 8.99 -5.93
CA GLY A 137 -18.58 8.41 -6.60
C GLY A 137 -18.74 8.99 -8.01
N ARG A 138 -19.86 9.66 -8.32
CA ARG A 138 -20.11 10.24 -9.66
C ARG A 138 -19.29 11.50 -9.97
N ARG A 139 -18.61 12.09 -8.99
CA ARG A 139 -17.88 13.37 -9.16
C ARG A 139 -16.53 13.18 -9.85
N SER A 140 -15.88 12.03 -9.67
CA SER A 140 -14.64 11.66 -10.35
C SER A 140 -14.90 11.22 -11.79
N SER A 141 -14.02 11.63 -12.70
CA SER A 141 -14.10 11.27 -14.12
C SER A 141 -14.03 9.75 -14.32
N ALA A 142 -14.68 9.26 -15.39
CA ALA A 142 -14.64 7.83 -15.72
C ALA A 142 -13.21 7.33 -15.97
N ALA A 143 -12.39 8.16 -16.63
CA ALA A 143 -10.98 7.86 -16.91
C ALA A 143 -10.16 7.67 -15.62
N LEU A 144 -10.31 8.55 -14.62
CA LEU A 144 -9.58 8.42 -13.35
C LEU A 144 -9.98 7.13 -12.59
N LYS A 145 -11.26 6.76 -12.65
CA LYS A 145 -11.74 5.50 -12.03
C LYS A 145 -11.15 4.27 -12.71
N GLU A 146 -11.05 4.28 -14.04
CA GLU A 146 -10.43 3.17 -14.77
C GLU A 146 -8.94 3.05 -14.44
N VAL A 147 -8.21 4.16 -14.40
CA VAL A 147 -6.79 4.21 -14.00
C VAL A 147 -6.60 3.65 -12.59
N VAL A 148 -7.47 4.01 -11.64
CA VAL A 148 -7.41 3.50 -10.27
C VAL A 148 -7.71 1.99 -10.20
N LEU A 149 -8.70 1.51 -10.95
CA LEU A 149 -9.02 0.08 -11.00
C LEU A 149 -7.90 -0.75 -11.61
N GLU A 150 -7.27 -0.24 -12.67
CA GLU A 150 -6.11 -0.88 -13.30
C GLU A 150 -4.93 -0.92 -12.32
N ALA A 151 -4.61 0.21 -11.68
CA ALA A 151 -3.55 0.28 -10.67
C ALA A 151 -3.79 -0.66 -9.47
N LEU A 152 -5.04 -0.79 -9.02
CA LEU A 152 -5.43 -1.77 -7.99
C LEU A 152 -5.18 -3.20 -8.48
N GLY A 153 -5.58 -3.52 -9.70
CA GLY A 153 -5.34 -4.84 -10.30
C GLY A 153 -3.85 -5.17 -10.41
N GLU A 154 -3.02 -4.21 -10.85
CA GLU A 154 -1.56 -4.37 -10.90
C GLU A 154 -0.93 -4.48 -9.52
N MET A 155 -1.46 -3.77 -8.53
CA MET A 155 -0.98 -3.88 -7.17
C MET A 155 -1.27 -5.28 -6.64
N CYS A 156 -2.48 -5.80 -6.82
CA CYS A 156 -2.90 -7.11 -6.30
C CYS A 156 -2.02 -8.29 -6.75
N VAL A 157 -1.29 -8.18 -7.85
CA VAL A 157 -0.36 -9.24 -8.32
C VAL A 157 1.06 -9.12 -7.76
N VAL A 158 1.36 -8.07 -6.99
CA VAL A 158 2.66 -7.93 -6.33
C VAL A 158 2.77 -9.00 -5.23
N PRO A 159 3.74 -9.93 -5.29
CA PRO A 159 3.82 -11.02 -4.32
C PRO A 159 3.88 -10.53 -2.87
N GLY A 160 3.05 -11.08 -1.98
CA GLY A 160 3.05 -10.70 -0.56
C GLY A 160 2.32 -9.39 -0.22
N VAL A 161 1.88 -8.58 -1.20
CA VAL A 161 1.26 -7.26 -0.91
C VAL A 161 -0.05 -7.39 -0.14
N LEU A 162 -0.89 -8.36 -0.49
CA LEU A 162 -2.19 -8.53 0.15
C LEU A 162 -2.03 -9.00 1.59
N GLN A 163 -1.01 -9.83 1.86
CA GLN A 163 -0.60 -10.19 3.22
C GLN A 163 -0.10 -8.98 3.99
N GLU A 164 0.76 -8.15 3.39
CA GLU A 164 1.27 -6.95 4.04
C GLU A 164 0.17 -5.93 4.32
N LEU A 165 -0.79 -5.76 3.41
CA LEU A 165 -1.98 -4.94 3.64
C LEU A 165 -2.80 -5.50 4.81
N TYR A 166 -3.01 -6.82 4.84
CA TYR A 166 -3.77 -7.46 5.92
C TYR A 166 -3.07 -7.29 7.29
N VAL A 167 -1.78 -7.63 7.36
CA VAL A 167 -0.99 -7.59 8.59
C VAL A 167 -0.79 -6.16 9.09
N ASN A 168 -0.34 -5.25 8.22
CA ASN A 168 0.11 -3.92 8.65
C ASN A 168 -1.05 -2.93 8.82
N PHE A 169 -2.19 -3.17 8.16
CA PHE A 169 -3.33 -2.25 8.20
C PHE A 169 -4.58 -2.90 8.81
N ASP A 170 -5.02 -4.05 8.32
CA ASP A 170 -6.25 -4.67 8.82
C ASP A 170 -6.11 -5.23 10.25
N CYS A 171 -4.95 -5.77 10.63
CA CYS A 171 -4.68 -6.27 11.98
C CYS A 171 -4.17 -5.19 12.95
N ASN A 172 -3.68 -4.06 12.44
CA ASN A 172 -3.26 -2.93 13.27
C ASN A 172 -4.48 -2.14 13.75
N LEU A 173 -4.59 -1.89 15.06
CA LEU A 173 -5.72 -1.19 15.68
C LEU A 173 -5.84 0.27 15.21
N GLN A 174 -4.71 0.92 14.93
CA GLN A 174 -4.65 2.36 14.63
C GLN A 174 -4.67 2.70 13.14
N SER A 175 -4.77 1.68 12.27
CA SER A 175 -4.71 1.85 10.82
C SER A 175 -6.03 1.44 10.19
N PRO A 176 -6.44 2.01 9.05
CA PRO A 176 -7.67 1.61 8.36
C PRO A 176 -7.63 0.16 7.86
N ASN A 177 -8.79 -0.50 7.75
CA ASN A 177 -8.91 -1.83 7.12
C ASN A 177 -8.75 -1.77 5.58
N LEU A 178 -7.55 -1.46 5.08
CA LEU A 178 -7.29 -1.22 3.66
C LEU A 178 -7.52 -2.47 2.80
N PHE A 179 -7.07 -3.65 3.22
CA PHE A 179 -7.28 -4.88 2.46
C PHE A 179 -8.78 -5.16 2.30
N GLN A 180 -9.54 -5.11 3.40
CA GLN A 180 -10.99 -5.30 3.37
C GLN A 180 -11.69 -4.23 2.51
N LYS A 181 -11.31 -2.95 2.63
CA LYS A 181 -11.90 -1.86 1.83
C LYS A 181 -11.70 -2.09 0.34
N ILE A 182 -10.51 -2.50 -0.10
CA ILE A 182 -10.21 -2.80 -1.50
C ILE A 182 -11.06 -3.97 -2.01
N VAL A 183 -11.06 -5.10 -1.28
CA VAL A 183 -11.79 -6.31 -1.71
C VAL A 183 -13.30 -6.07 -1.78
N LEU A 184 -13.85 -5.35 -0.80
CA LEU A 184 -15.28 -4.99 -0.79
C LEU A 184 -15.63 -4.03 -1.92
N PHE A 185 -14.79 -3.05 -2.20
CA PHE A 185 -14.99 -2.14 -3.31
C PHE A 185 -14.99 -2.87 -4.64
N LEU A 186 -13.94 -3.66 -4.93
CA LEU A 186 -13.83 -4.43 -6.17
C LEU A 186 -15.02 -5.38 -6.35
N SER A 187 -15.44 -6.06 -5.28
CA SER A 187 -16.61 -6.94 -5.30
C SER A 187 -17.90 -6.22 -5.67
N LYS A 188 -18.15 -5.03 -5.09
CA LYS A 188 -19.34 -4.21 -5.40
C LYS A 188 -19.28 -3.61 -6.79
N SER A 189 -18.10 -3.21 -7.25
CA SER A 189 -17.88 -2.58 -8.56
C SER A 189 -17.84 -3.58 -9.72
N ALA A 190 -17.51 -4.85 -9.48
CA ALA A 190 -17.44 -5.88 -10.51
C ALA A 190 -18.82 -6.23 -11.11
N LEU A 191 -19.89 -6.03 -10.34
CA LEU A 191 -21.25 -6.36 -10.76
C LEU A 191 -21.99 -5.12 -11.31
N PRO A 192 -22.60 -5.20 -12.50
CA PRO A 192 -23.39 -4.10 -13.03
C PRO A 192 -24.72 -3.98 -12.26
N ILE A 193 -25.13 -2.74 -11.98
CA ILE A 193 -26.46 -2.45 -11.41
C ILE A 193 -27.55 -2.74 -12.46
N SER A 194 -27.25 -2.48 -13.72
CA SER A 194 -28.11 -2.79 -14.88
C SER A 194 -27.25 -3.18 -16.07
N PRO A 195 -27.68 -4.13 -16.92
CA PRO A 195 -26.97 -4.46 -18.16
C PRO A 195 -26.97 -3.27 -19.15
N PRO A 196 -26.00 -3.18 -20.07
CA PRO A 196 -24.85 -4.07 -20.27
C PRO A 196 -23.69 -3.82 -19.28
N LEU A 197 -22.69 -4.72 -19.27
CA LEU A 197 -21.45 -4.52 -18.50
C LEU A 197 -20.69 -3.29 -18.99
N SER A 198 -20.35 -2.38 -18.07
CA SER A 198 -19.49 -1.22 -18.38
C SER A 198 -18.00 -1.58 -18.33
N SER A 199 -17.16 -0.75 -18.93
CA SER A 199 -15.69 -0.85 -18.81
C SER A 199 -15.23 -0.84 -17.35
N HIS A 200 -15.85 -0.01 -16.51
CA HIS A 200 -15.63 0.02 -15.06
C HIS A 200 -15.88 -1.35 -14.41
N ASN A 201 -16.99 -2.02 -14.75
CA ASN A 201 -17.29 -3.34 -14.19
C ASN A 201 -16.27 -4.38 -14.62
N VAL A 202 -15.88 -4.39 -15.91
CA VAL A 202 -14.87 -5.31 -16.44
C VAL A 202 -13.53 -5.11 -15.73
N ARG A 203 -13.07 -3.86 -15.58
CA ARG A 203 -11.81 -3.56 -14.89
C ARG A 203 -11.82 -3.94 -13.41
N ALA A 204 -12.94 -3.71 -12.71
CA ALA A 204 -13.10 -4.12 -11.32
C ALA A 204 -13.10 -5.65 -11.17
N LEU A 205 -13.77 -6.36 -12.08
CA LEU A 205 -13.79 -7.82 -12.10
C LEU A 205 -12.40 -8.40 -12.36
N GLU A 206 -11.65 -7.85 -13.32
CA GLU A 206 -10.26 -8.26 -13.57
C GLU A 206 -9.35 -8.05 -12.35
N ALA A 207 -9.46 -6.90 -11.68
CA ALA A 207 -8.69 -6.62 -10.47
C ALA A 207 -9.03 -7.59 -9.34
N LEU A 208 -10.32 -7.92 -9.16
CA LEU A 208 -10.77 -8.91 -8.18
C LEU A 208 -10.24 -10.32 -8.49
N LEU A 209 -10.30 -10.74 -9.75
CA LEU A 209 -9.74 -12.01 -10.20
C LEU A 209 -8.24 -12.10 -9.92
N ARG A 210 -7.47 -11.05 -10.25
CA ARG A 210 -6.02 -10.98 -9.95
C ARG A 210 -5.74 -11.08 -8.45
N ALA A 211 -6.55 -10.43 -7.61
CA ALA A 211 -6.41 -10.49 -6.16
C ALA A 211 -6.66 -11.92 -5.64
N LEU A 212 -7.76 -12.55 -6.05
CA LEU A 212 -8.10 -13.90 -5.62
C LEU A 212 -7.09 -14.94 -6.13
N GLN A 213 -6.64 -14.83 -7.38
CA GLN A 213 -5.59 -15.69 -7.93
C GLN A 213 -4.31 -15.59 -7.10
N THR A 214 -3.90 -14.37 -6.75
CA THR A 214 -2.70 -14.15 -5.92
C THR A 214 -2.87 -14.76 -4.52
N LEU A 215 -4.05 -14.66 -3.92
CA LEU A 215 -4.36 -15.27 -2.61
C LEU A 215 -4.43 -16.80 -2.67
N SER A 216 -4.82 -17.38 -3.81
CA SER A 216 -4.90 -18.83 -4.03
C SER A 216 -3.57 -19.48 -4.39
N CYS A 217 -2.50 -18.72 -4.63
CA CYS A 217 -1.19 -19.28 -4.94
C CYS A 217 -0.50 -19.84 -3.68
N ASP A 218 -0.16 -21.14 -3.70
CA ASP A 218 0.55 -21.84 -2.62
C ASP A 218 1.98 -21.33 -2.34
N GLY A 219 2.51 -20.44 -3.19
CA GLY A 219 3.85 -19.86 -3.09
C GLY A 219 3.92 -18.50 -2.38
N LEU A 220 2.84 -18.08 -1.72
CA LEU A 220 2.84 -16.83 -0.98
C LEU A 220 3.82 -16.89 0.20
N PRO A 221 4.57 -15.80 0.48
CA PRO A 221 5.42 -15.76 1.65
C PRO A 221 4.57 -15.99 2.91
N PRO A 222 5.08 -16.74 3.91
CA PRO A 222 4.39 -16.88 5.19
C PRO A 222 4.03 -15.52 5.76
N LEU A 223 2.89 -15.42 6.47
CA LEU A 223 2.45 -14.18 7.12
C LEU A 223 3.55 -13.59 8.04
N ASP A 224 4.43 -14.45 8.56
CA ASP A 224 5.60 -14.09 9.38
C ASP A 224 6.62 -13.21 8.63
N ALA A 225 6.79 -13.42 7.32
CA ALA A 225 7.72 -12.65 6.50
C ALA A 225 7.14 -11.28 6.10
N ALA A 226 5.81 -11.17 6.01
CA ALA A 226 5.11 -9.91 5.74
C ALA A 226 5.09 -8.95 6.95
N ALA A 227 5.32 -9.50 8.15
CA ALA A 227 5.14 -8.80 9.43
C ALA A 227 6.43 -8.30 10.10
N SER A 228 7.61 -8.52 9.50
CA SER A 228 8.87 -8.30 10.23
C SER A 228 9.36 -6.84 10.16
N PRO A 229 9.44 -6.10 11.28
CA PRO A 229 10.56 -5.18 11.47
C PRO A 229 11.82 -6.04 11.60
N VAL A 230 12.91 -5.61 10.94
CA VAL A 230 14.21 -6.30 10.95
C VAL A 230 14.59 -6.72 12.39
N GLY A 231 14.54 -8.03 12.69
CA GLY A 231 15.08 -8.59 13.95
C GLY A 231 14.21 -9.53 14.79
N ALA A 232 12.95 -9.82 14.44
CA ALA A 232 12.15 -10.78 15.21
C ALA A 232 12.53 -12.25 14.91
N ARG A 233 12.80 -13.04 15.96
CA ARG A 233 13.16 -14.47 15.87
C ARG A 233 12.05 -15.30 15.19
N PRO A 234 12.39 -16.33 14.39
CA PRO A 234 11.40 -17.23 13.80
C PRO A 234 10.85 -18.15 14.89
N GLY A 235 9.64 -17.83 15.38
CA GLY A 235 8.89 -18.65 16.32
C GLY A 235 7.51 -18.97 15.75
N GLY A 236 7.35 -20.17 15.21
CA GLY A 236 6.09 -20.87 14.93
C GLY A 236 4.96 -20.08 14.24
N GLY A 237 4.90 -20.14 12.90
CA GLY A 237 3.87 -19.43 12.11
C GLY A 237 2.40 -19.75 12.45
N ALA A 238 2.12 -20.87 13.13
CA ALA A 238 0.79 -21.14 13.68
C ALA A 238 0.42 -20.18 14.84
N SER A 239 1.38 -19.83 15.70
CA SER A 239 1.18 -18.87 16.80
C SER A 239 0.89 -17.47 16.26
N ARG A 240 1.64 -17.04 15.24
CA ARG A 240 1.50 -15.70 14.66
C ARG A 240 0.19 -15.50 13.90
N SER A 241 -0.25 -16.51 13.14
CA SER A 241 -1.56 -16.46 12.48
C SER A 241 -2.70 -16.35 13.49
N LEU A 242 -2.59 -17.02 14.65
CA LEU A 242 -3.56 -16.90 15.74
C LEU A 242 -3.52 -15.51 16.39
N GLU A 243 -2.33 -14.96 16.62
CA GLU A 243 -2.15 -13.59 17.12
C GLU A 243 -2.80 -12.56 16.19
N LEU A 244 -2.52 -12.63 14.87
CA LEU A 244 -3.08 -11.70 13.89
C LEU A 244 -4.61 -11.81 13.81
N SER A 245 -5.15 -13.03 13.91
CA SER A 245 -6.60 -13.26 13.97
C SER A 245 -7.21 -12.65 15.23
N ALA A 246 -6.55 -12.81 16.39
CA ALA A 246 -6.97 -12.22 17.65
C ALA A 246 -6.93 -10.67 17.59
N GLN A 247 -5.86 -10.10 17.04
CA GLN A 247 -5.74 -8.65 16.82
C GLN A 247 -6.88 -8.13 15.92
N LYS A 248 -7.14 -8.82 14.80
CA LYS A 248 -8.23 -8.45 13.89
C LYS A 248 -9.61 -8.54 14.56
N LEU A 249 -9.82 -9.54 15.41
CA LEU A 249 -11.07 -9.68 16.18
C LEU A 249 -11.24 -8.53 17.18
N THR A 250 -10.18 -8.19 17.94
CA THR A 250 -10.17 -7.06 18.87
C THR A 250 -10.49 -5.76 18.14
N LYS A 251 -9.87 -5.53 16.98
CA LYS A 251 -10.14 -4.34 16.17
C LYS A 251 -11.61 -4.23 15.76
N ARG A 252 -12.22 -5.31 15.25
CA ARG A 252 -13.64 -5.32 14.88
C ARG A 252 -14.57 -4.99 16.06
N ARG A 253 -14.23 -5.47 17.25
CA ARG A 253 -14.97 -5.14 18.47
C ARG A 253 -14.82 -3.66 18.83
N LEU A 254 -13.62 -3.09 18.70
CA LEU A 254 -13.38 -1.65 18.91
C LEU A 254 -14.13 -0.78 17.90
N GLU A 255 -14.14 -1.14 16.63
CA GLU A 255 -14.89 -0.42 15.58
C GLU A 255 -16.39 -0.40 15.89
N THR A 256 -16.95 -1.55 16.30
CA THR A 256 -18.36 -1.65 16.70
C THR A 256 -18.65 -0.84 17.97
N ALA A 257 -17.71 -0.86 18.93
CA ALA A 257 -17.80 -0.06 20.14
C ALA A 257 -17.77 1.45 19.83
N ALA A 258 -16.91 1.89 18.91
CA ALA A 258 -16.84 3.27 18.45
C ALA A 258 -18.15 3.71 17.78
N ASP A 259 -18.74 2.87 16.92
CA ASP A 259 -20.05 3.14 16.32
C ASP A 259 -21.16 3.32 17.37
N HIS A 260 -21.14 2.51 18.44
CA HIS A 260 -22.07 2.67 19.56
C HIS A 260 -21.78 3.94 20.36
N PHE A 261 -20.51 4.22 20.65
CA PHE A 261 -20.05 5.36 21.43
C PHE A 261 -20.39 6.68 20.74
N ASN A 262 -20.14 6.80 19.43
CA ASN A 262 -20.47 7.96 18.61
C ASN A 262 -21.97 8.30 18.61
N ARG A 263 -22.84 7.30 18.81
CA ARG A 263 -24.29 7.50 18.96
C ARG A 263 -24.67 7.83 20.39
N SER A 264 -24.02 7.20 21.36
CA SER A 264 -24.23 7.40 22.79
C SER A 264 -23.04 6.81 23.57
N PRO A 265 -22.27 7.65 24.29
CA PRO A 265 -21.10 7.19 25.06
C PRO A 265 -21.42 6.03 26.01
N GLY A 266 -22.57 6.09 26.70
CA GLY A 266 -23.02 5.04 27.61
C GLY A 266 -23.28 3.69 26.91
N LYS A 267 -23.82 3.70 25.67
CA LYS A 267 -23.99 2.46 24.89
C LYS A 267 -22.65 1.90 24.44
N GLY A 268 -21.70 2.77 24.09
CA GLY A 268 -20.34 2.39 23.76
C GLY A 268 -19.64 1.69 24.93
N THR A 269 -19.69 2.28 26.13
CA THR A 269 -19.09 1.68 27.33
C THR A 269 -19.75 0.37 27.72
N SER A 270 -21.08 0.27 27.66
CA SER A 270 -21.78 -1.00 27.93
C SER A 270 -21.44 -2.09 26.90
N PHE A 271 -21.20 -1.71 25.64
CA PHE A 271 -20.76 -2.65 24.62
C PHE A 271 -19.32 -3.12 24.85
N LEU A 272 -18.41 -2.23 25.27
CA LEU A 272 -17.03 -2.61 25.64
C LEU A 272 -17.02 -3.65 26.77
N GLN A 273 -17.91 -3.51 27.74
CA GLN A 273 -18.08 -4.47 28.82
C GLN A 273 -18.60 -5.82 28.30
N SER A 274 -19.64 -5.82 27.47
CA SER A 274 -20.27 -7.05 26.98
C SER A 274 -19.36 -7.89 26.09
N VAL A 275 -18.41 -7.26 25.39
CA VAL A 275 -17.42 -7.93 24.54
C VAL A 275 -16.08 -8.21 25.25
N GLY A 276 -16.01 -7.95 26.56
CA GLY A 276 -14.85 -8.24 27.40
C GLY A 276 -13.63 -7.36 27.13
N LEU A 277 -13.84 -6.14 26.61
CA LEU A 277 -12.79 -5.14 26.38
C LEU A 277 -12.66 -4.12 27.52
N ALA A 278 -13.62 -4.07 28.45
CA ALA A 278 -13.57 -3.23 29.63
C ALA A 278 -14.25 -3.92 30.83
N SER A 279 -13.85 -3.52 32.04
CA SER A 279 -14.41 -4.01 33.30
C SER A 279 -15.76 -3.33 33.64
N ASP A 280 -16.50 -3.89 34.59
CA ASP A 280 -17.69 -3.25 35.16
C ASP A 280 -17.50 -2.90 36.65
N PRO A 281 -17.37 -1.61 37.02
CA PRO A 281 -17.42 -0.41 36.18
C PRO A 281 -16.15 -0.20 35.31
N VAL A 282 -16.30 0.51 34.18
CA VAL A 282 -15.18 0.82 33.29
C VAL A 282 -14.16 1.72 34.00
N THR A 283 -12.90 1.34 33.99
CA THR A 283 -11.83 2.13 34.59
C THR A 283 -11.40 3.28 33.67
N ALA A 284 -10.84 4.34 34.26
CA ALA A 284 -10.30 5.47 33.47
C ALA A 284 -9.20 5.03 32.49
N GLY A 285 -8.40 4.03 32.85
CA GLY A 285 -7.34 3.48 31.99
C GLY A 285 -7.89 2.73 30.77
N GLU A 286 -8.92 1.91 30.96
CA GLU A 286 -9.60 1.18 29.87
C GLU A 286 -10.30 2.15 28.92
N LEU A 287 -10.96 3.18 29.46
CA LEU A 287 -11.60 4.22 28.65
C LEU A 287 -10.54 5.01 27.85
N ALA A 288 -9.43 5.41 28.49
CA ALA A 288 -8.35 6.11 27.81
C ALA A 288 -7.70 5.25 26.72
N TRP A 289 -7.53 3.94 26.96
CA TRP A 289 -7.06 3.00 25.95
C TRP A 289 -8.04 2.92 24.78
N PHE A 290 -9.34 2.77 25.03
CA PHE A 290 -10.37 2.76 24.00
C PHE A 290 -10.35 4.05 23.16
N LEU A 291 -10.34 5.22 23.80
CA LEU A 291 -10.34 6.51 23.12
C LEU A 291 -9.09 6.73 22.25
N ARG A 292 -7.97 6.12 22.63
CA ARG A 292 -6.72 6.20 21.87
C ARG A 292 -6.67 5.20 20.70
N GLU A 293 -7.10 3.97 20.91
CA GLU A 293 -6.94 2.88 19.93
C GLU A 293 -8.11 2.74 18.96
N ALA A 294 -9.31 3.20 19.29
CA ALA A 294 -10.47 3.03 18.43
C ALA A 294 -10.47 4.02 17.26
N GLU A 295 -10.18 3.52 16.06
CA GLU A 295 -10.36 4.25 14.81
C GLU A 295 -11.85 4.59 14.58
N GLY A 296 -12.14 5.82 14.15
CA GLY A 296 -13.50 6.24 13.79
C GLY A 296 -14.32 6.86 14.92
N LEU A 297 -13.73 7.06 16.11
CA LEU A 297 -14.35 7.88 17.15
C LEU A 297 -14.55 9.33 16.66
N ASP A 298 -15.75 9.86 16.89
CA ASP A 298 -16.06 11.26 16.66
C ASP A 298 -15.38 12.10 17.74
N LYS A 299 -14.50 13.01 17.33
CA LYS A 299 -13.74 13.89 18.22
C LYS A 299 -14.58 15.02 18.82
N THR A 300 -15.85 15.11 18.44
CA THR A 300 -16.79 16.14 18.89
C THR A 300 -17.80 15.64 19.92
N VAL A 301 -17.87 14.33 20.13
CA VAL A 301 -18.68 13.66 21.16
C VAL A 301 -17.88 13.57 22.46
#